data_AF-A0A7X9FQB1-F1
#
_entry.id   AF-A0A7X9FQB1-F1
#
_cell.length_a   1.000
_cell.length_b   1.000
_cell.length_c   1.000
_cell.angle_alpha   90.00
_cell.angle_beta   90.00
_cell.angle_gamma   90.00
#
_symmetry.space_group_name_H-M   'P 1'
#
loop_
_entity.id
_entity.type
_entity.pdbx_description
1 polymer ?
#
loop_
_entity_poly.entity_id
_entity_poly.type
_entity_poly.pdbx_seq_one_letter_code
_entity_poly.pdbx_strand_id
1 'polypeptide(L)'
;MIDEESTNSDEISGTPSIPTFSTMKASDSVSQFLQSLKNQVDPLTAKASLRVTPHGVFVEKTFLPSFFSLYQNWFKEKLGHEAGLSEQKCMKKFFNTPNPPLYYLVEAKQCMIGHLVKREYADPQRLGLPCYLGSVDDTRRMLHPRDPLLMYMSNLQSIQGSQGREFILQTAKGKWTFSEKVLVEFARVLQRSPKLSLQFPEYSGALRDSFKVLASVLERARLAPPSQRLLVPHAYRSRKDLNYIAMGGLTFVVEGKTKIIACYEVGGRTLFRFIKMEFALLHRTADKRHRNSVEILPPQNRELALIQARGRTYSLHPRGFIEFVRAIMHSSIEGSALDSRYSVKDCLDEFTRALQNADPIENNKVSRHLGRIRTNHPHCLITSRWIFVSTLRNRLIACVDRFHSTQNNVRPRHFHRDGRPHGNRLFNQRRSKSKQL
;
A
#
# COMPACT_ATOMS: atom_id res chain seq x y z
N MET A 1 85.22 28.24 12.74
CA MET A 1 83.81 28.64 12.87
C MET A 1 82.99 27.44 12.44
N ILE A 2 82.34 26.75 13.39
CA ILE A 2 81.31 25.73 13.19
C ILE A 2 81.87 24.46 12.48
N ASP A 3 82.52 23.52 13.21
CA ASP A 3 81.94 22.40 14.02
C ASP A 3 81.44 21.26 13.09
N GLU A 4 82.05 20.07 13.05
CA GLU A 4 81.84 18.90 13.96
C GLU A 4 80.34 18.54 14.09
N GLU A 5 79.78 17.33 13.93
CA GLU A 5 80.19 15.90 13.95
C GLU A 5 79.24 15.12 12.96
N SER A 6 79.29 13.81 12.65
CA SER A 6 80.28 12.70 12.75
C SER A 6 79.75 11.47 11.94
N THR A 7 80.24 10.25 12.19
CA THR A 7 79.81 8.98 11.57
C THR A 7 79.37 7.94 12.61
N ASN A 8 78.24 7.25 12.44
CA ASN A 8 78.22 5.78 12.30
C ASN A 8 76.84 5.11 12.05
N SER A 9 76.96 3.87 11.54
CA SER A 9 76.03 2.72 11.48
C SER A 9 74.67 2.72 12.21
N ASP A 10 73.68 2.05 11.59
CA ASP A 10 73.04 0.87 12.20
C ASP A 10 72.32 -0.04 11.18
N GLU A 11 72.27 -1.35 11.47
CA GLU A 11 71.56 -2.37 10.69
C GLU A 11 70.05 -2.35 11.01
N ILE A 12 69.18 -2.45 9.99
CA ILE A 12 67.81 -2.95 10.20
C ILE A 12 67.44 -3.98 9.13
N SER A 13 67.20 -5.21 9.59
CA SER A 13 66.62 -6.30 8.81
C SER A 13 65.16 -5.99 8.41
N GLY A 14 64.82 -6.25 7.15
CA GLY A 14 63.49 -6.01 6.62
C GLY A 14 63.05 -7.11 5.67
N THR A 15 62.43 -8.16 6.20
CA THR A 15 61.63 -9.10 5.38
C THR A 15 60.53 -8.33 4.65
N PRO A 16 60.24 -8.61 3.36
CA PRO A 16 59.20 -7.89 2.63
C PRO A 16 57.83 -8.18 3.26
N SER A 17 57.24 -7.14 3.85
CA SER A 17 55.97 -7.18 4.56
C SER A 17 54.85 -7.69 3.67
N ILE A 18 54.24 -8.83 4.03
CA ILE A 18 53.01 -9.32 3.40
C ILE A 18 51.92 -8.26 3.61
N PRO A 19 51.25 -7.75 2.55
CA PRO A 19 50.21 -6.73 2.71
C PRO A 19 49.03 -7.29 3.53
N THR A 20 48.80 -6.72 4.70
CA THR A 20 47.68 -7.09 5.58
C THR A 20 46.36 -6.61 4.96
N PHE A 21 45.65 -7.52 4.29
CA PHE A 21 44.34 -7.27 3.70
C PHE A 21 43.27 -7.04 4.78
N SER A 22 43.14 -5.79 5.24
CA SER A 22 42.04 -5.35 6.06
C SER A 22 41.28 -4.20 5.40
N THR A 23 39.94 -4.25 5.44
CA THR A 23 38.99 -3.23 4.93
C THR A 23 38.80 -3.11 3.40
N MET A 24 38.49 -4.21 2.71
CA MET A 24 37.75 -4.09 1.44
C MET A 24 36.42 -3.36 1.66
N LYS A 25 36.16 -2.30 0.89
CA LYS A 25 34.85 -1.62 0.94
C LYS A 25 33.76 -2.58 0.47
N ALA A 26 32.57 -2.47 1.07
CA ALA A 26 31.46 -3.37 0.77
C ALA A 26 31.08 -3.38 -0.72
N SER A 27 31.28 -2.26 -1.41
CA SER A 27 31.12 -2.11 -2.86
C SER A 27 31.99 -3.06 -3.68
N ASP A 28 33.20 -3.34 -3.23
CA ASP A 28 34.25 -3.93 -4.06
C ASP A 28 34.15 -5.46 -3.98
N SER A 29 33.84 -5.97 -2.78
CA SER A 29 33.52 -7.39 -2.54
C SER A 29 32.33 -7.92 -3.38
N VAL A 30 31.39 -7.05 -3.77
CA VAL A 30 30.29 -7.43 -4.68
C VAL A 30 30.79 -7.51 -6.12
N SER A 31 31.56 -6.53 -6.58
CA SER A 31 32.10 -6.50 -7.94
C SER A 31 33.04 -7.68 -8.21
N GLN A 32 33.91 -8.02 -7.26
CA GLN A 32 34.84 -9.16 -7.37
C GLN A 32 34.10 -10.51 -7.38
N PHE A 33 33.05 -10.67 -6.56
CA PHE A 33 32.22 -11.86 -6.63
C PHE A 33 31.55 -12.01 -8.01
N LEU A 34 30.95 -10.94 -8.53
CA LEU A 34 30.28 -10.96 -9.84
C LEU A 34 31.26 -11.29 -10.98
N GLN A 35 32.53 -10.91 -10.88
CA GLN A 35 33.60 -11.32 -11.81
C GLN A 35 34.00 -12.79 -11.66
N SER A 36 33.90 -13.37 -10.47
CA SER A 36 34.25 -14.77 -10.21
C SER A 36 33.15 -15.78 -10.55
N LEU A 37 31.90 -15.33 -10.73
CA LEU A 37 30.73 -16.18 -11.02
C LEU A 37 30.92 -17.12 -12.23
N LYS A 38 31.61 -16.66 -13.29
CA LYS A 38 31.89 -17.47 -14.49
C LYS A 38 32.69 -18.76 -14.21
N ASN A 39 33.41 -18.80 -13.08
CA ASN A 39 34.18 -19.96 -12.64
C ASN A 39 33.43 -20.79 -11.58
N GLN A 40 32.29 -20.30 -11.06
CA GLN A 40 31.52 -20.92 -9.98
C GLN A 40 30.18 -21.54 -10.46
N VAL A 41 29.71 -21.14 -11.64
CA VAL A 41 28.44 -21.59 -12.22
C VAL A 41 28.73 -22.25 -13.56
N ASP A 42 28.22 -23.47 -13.77
CA ASP A 42 28.39 -24.15 -15.05
C ASP A 42 27.72 -23.37 -16.20
N PRO A 43 28.17 -23.53 -17.46
CA PRO A 43 27.65 -22.74 -18.58
C PRO A 43 26.15 -22.92 -18.85
N LEU A 44 25.56 -24.08 -18.53
CA LEU A 44 24.13 -24.34 -18.75
C LEU A 44 23.28 -23.63 -17.71
N THR A 45 23.62 -23.74 -16.42
CA THR A 45 22.97 -23.01 -15.33
C THR A 45 23.15 -21.50 -15.50
N ALA A 46 24.32 -21.03 -15.90
CA ALA A 46 24.55 -19.62 -16.20
C ALA A 46 23.63 -19.14 -17.34
N LYS A 47 23.50 -19.93 -18.42
CA LYS A 47 22.58 -19.63 -19.54
C LYS A 47 21.10 -19.74 -19.16
N ALA A 48 20.73 -20.55 -18.18
CA ALA A 48 19.37 -20.62 -17.67
C ALA A 48 19.01 -19.47 -16.70
N SER A 49 19.99 -18.97 -15.93
CA SER A 49 19.70 -18.23 -14.70
C SER A 49 20.35 -16.85 -14.55
N LEU A 50 21.37 -16.52 -15.35
CA LEU A 50 22.14 -15.28 -15.21
C LEU A 50 22.20 -14.51 -16.53
N ARG A 51 22.07 -13.17 -16.48
CA ARG A 51 22.38 -12.28 -17.61
C ARG A 51 23.16 -11.07 -17.16
N VAL A 52 24.19 -10.70 -17.92
CA VAL A 52 24.79 -9.37 -17.81
C VAL A 52 23.99 -8.40 -18.67
N THR A 53 23.64 -7.26 -18.11
CA THR A 53 22.95 -6.17 -18.80
C THR A 53 23.78 -4.88 -18.65
N PRO A 54 23.55 -3.83 -19.46
CA PRO A 54 24.22 -2.53 -19.28
C PRO A 54 24.05 -1.93 -17.87
N HIS A 55 22.99 -2.33 -17.16
CA HIS A 55 22.64 -1.83 -15.83
C HIS A 55 23.02 -2.78 -14.68
N GLY A 56 23.62 -3.94 -14.97
CA GLY A 56 24.09 -4.89 -13.96
C GLY A 56 23.77 -6.35 -14.26
N VAL A 57 23.98 -7.21 -13.26
CA VAL A 57 23.74 -8.65 -13.39
C VAL A 57 22.31 -8.99 -12.98
N PHE A 58 21.53 -9.49 -13.92
CA PHE A 58 20.21 -10.08 -13.69
C PHE A 58 20.38 -11.52 -13.18
N VAL A 59 19.67 -11.83 -12.10
CA VAL A 59 19.64 -13.14 -11.44
C VAL A 59 18.20 -13.64 -11.44
N GLU A 60 17.93 -14.76 -12.10
CA GLU A 60 16.60 -15.36 -12.16
C GLU A 60 16.07 -15.70 -10.75
N LYS A 61 14.76 -15.52 -10.53
CA LYS A 61 14.11 -15.56 -9.21
C LYS A 61 14.32 -16.89 -8.48
N THR A 62 14.25 -18.02 -9.17
CA THR A 62 14.44 -19.36 -8.60
C THR A 62 15.91 -19.67 -8.32
N PHE A 63 16.85 -19.05 -9.04
CA PHE A 63 18.29 -19.18 -8.80
C PHE A 63 18.84 -18.29 -7.67
N LEU A 64 18.06 -17.31 -7.19
CA LEU A 64 18.50 -16.37 -6.14
C LEU A 64 19.06 -17.04 -4.85
N PRO A 65 18.47 -18.12 -4.31
CA PRO A 65 19.03 -18.80 -3.13
C PRO A 65 20.42 -19.36 -3.42
N SER A 66 20.59 -20.08 -4.54
CA SER A 66 21.88 -20.62 -4.98
C SER A 66 22.91 -19.52 -5.21
N PHE A 67 22.51 -18.40 -5.81
CA PHE A 67 23.35 -17.22 -5.97
C PHE A 67 23.86 -16.66 -4.63
N PHE A 68 23.03 -16.66 -3.57
CA PHE A 68 23.48 -16.30 -2.22
C PHE A 68 24.38 -17.36 -1.58
N SER A 69 24.13 -18.65 -1.79
CA SER A 69 25.02 -19.72 -1.31
C SER A 69 26.43 -19.63 -1.93
N LEU A 70 26.50 -19.39 -3.25
CA LEU A 70 27.77 -19.10 -3.95
C LEU A 70 28.47 -17.88 -3.35
N TYR A 71 27.73 -16.81 -3.08
CA TYR A 71 28.31 -15.62 -2.44
C TYR A 71 28.82 -15.90 -1.02
N GLN A 72 28.07 -16.66 -0.22
CA GLN A 72 28.46 -17.04 1.15
C GLN A 72 29.73 -17.87 1.16
N ASN A 73 29.86 -18.84 0.24
CA ASN A 73 31.05 -19.69 0.12
C ASN A 73 32.26 -18.86 -0.33
N TRP A 74 32.14 -18.10 -1.42
CA TRP A 74 33.18 -17.20 -1.91
C TRP A 74 33.63 -16.18 -0.83
N PHE A 75 32.68 -15.64 -0.05
CA PHE A 75 32.97 -14.69 1.03
C PHE A 75 33.74 -15.34 2.18
N LYS A 76 33.42 -16.59 2.55
CA LYS A 76 34.20 -17.37 3.52
C LYS A 76 35.63 -17.62 3.02
N GLU A 77 35.76 -18.14 1.79
CA GLU A 77 37.04 -18.48 1.17
C GLU A 77 37.98 -17.28 1.01
N LYS A 78 37.45 -16.09 0.70
CA LYS A 78 38.26 -14.90 0.42
C LYS A 78 38.49 -13.97 1.60
N LEU A 79 37.68 -14.02 2.65
CA LEU A 79 37.75 -13.07 3.77
C LEU A 79 37.86 -13.75 5.15
N GLY A 80 37.97 -15.08 5.21
CA GLY A 80 38.27 -15.82 6.46
C GLY A 80 37.18 -15.75 7.53
N HIS A 81 36.00 -15.21 7.22
CA HIS A 81 34.91 -15.07 8.18
C HIS A 81 34.12 -16.38 8.32
N GLU A 82 34.33 -17.10 9.41
CA GLU A 82 33.56 -18.32 9.73
C GLU A 82 32.05 -18.05 9.86
N ALA A 83 31.69 -16.89 10.41
CA ALA A 83 30.31 -16.44 10.59
C ALA A 83 29.64 -16.14 9.23
N GLY A 84 28.91 -17.12 8.71
CA GLY A 84 28.18 -17.01 7.45
C GLY A 84 27.25 -15.79 7.39
N LEU A 85 27.25 -15.10 6.23
CA LEU A 85 26.29 -14.03 5.96
C LEU A 85 24.88 -14.62 5.81
N SER A 86 23.93 -14.24 6.65
CA SER A 86 22.53 -14.62 6.47
C SER A 86 21.97 -14.07 5.15
N GLU A 87 20.96 -14.73 4.57
CA GLU A 87 20.33 -14.29 3.32
C GLU A 87 19.86 -12.82 3.38
N GLN A 88 19.34 -12.38 4.53
CA GLN A 88 18.95 -10.98 4.74
C GLN A 88 20.14 -10.00 4.62
N LYS A 89 21.34 -10.39 5.08
CA LYS A 89 22.57 -9.61 4.89
C LYS A 89 22.98 -9.60 3.42
N CYS A 90 22.91 -10.73 2.71
CA CYS A 90 23.15 -10.80 1.27
C CYS A 90 22.17 -9.91 0.49
N MET A 91 20.87 -10.03 0.76
CA MET A 91 19.80 -9.24 0.14
C MET A 91 20.04 -7.73 0.31
N LYS A 92 20.33 -7.29 1.54
CA LYS A 92 20.69 -5.89 1.83
C LYS A 92 21.97 -5.47 1.09
N LYS A 93 22.96 -6.34 0.96
CA LYS A 93 24.26 -6.03 0.31
C LYS A 93 24.18 -5.95 -1.21
N PHE A 94 23.36 -6.78 -1.86
CA PHE A 94 23.18 -6.78 -3.32
C PHE A 94 22.14 -5.76 -3.80
N PHE A 95 21.09 -5.48 -3.02
CA PHE A 95 19.94 -4.70 -3.48
C PHE A 95 19.58 -3.47 -2.62
N ASN A 96 20.24 -3.26 -1.47
CA ASN A 96 19.93 -2.19 -0.51
C ASN A 96 18.50 -2.22 0.08
N THR A 97 17.76 -3.32 -0.09
CA THR A 97 16.41 -3.54 0.44
C THR A 97 16.22 -5.02 0.79
N PRO A 98 15.43 -5.38 1.83
CA PRO A 98 15.04 -6.76 2.07
C PRO A 98 14.08 -7.31 1.00
N ASN A 99 13.36 -6.42 0.30
CA ASN A 99 12.39 -6.76 -0.74
C ASN A 99 12.83 -6.11 -2.06
N PRO A 100 13.75 -6.73 -2.82
CA PRO A 100 14.16 -6.22 -4.13
C PRO A 100 13.02 -6.29 -5.15
N PRO A 101 12.90 -5.31 -6.07
CA PRO A 101 11.95 -5.40 -7.17
C PRO A 101 12.29 -6.59 -8.08
N LEU A 102 11.24 -7.16 -8.67
CA LEU A 102 11.33 -8.14 -9.75
C LEU A 102 11.28 -7.42 -11.10
N TYR A 103 12.06 -7.94 -12.05
CA TYR A 103 12.14 -7.48 -13.43
C TYR A 103 11.84 -8.62 -14.39
N TYR A 104 11.30 -8.29 -15.57
CA TYR A 104 11.31 -9.17 -16.73
C TYR A 104 12.59 -8.94 -17.53
N LEU A 105 13.12 -10.02 -18.08
CA LEU A 105 14.15 -10.02 -19.12
C LEU A 105 13.62 -10.87 -20.27
N VAL A 106 13.50 -10.30 -21.47
CA VAL A 106 12.77 -10.90 -22.59
C VAL A 106 13.74 -11.20 -23.74
N GLU A 107 14.02 -12.48 -23.96
CA GLU A 107 14.95 -12.98 -24.96
C GLU A 107 14.25 -13.86 -25.99
N ALA A 108 14.21 -13.43 -27.24
CA ALA A 108 13.59 -14.14 -28.37
C ALA A 108 12.14 -14.60 -28.10
N LYS A 109 11.93 -15.81 -27.57
CA LYS A 109 10.62 -16.37 -27.17
C LYS A 109 10.45 -16.53 -25.65
N GLN A 110 11.52 -16.41 -24.86
CA GLN A 110 11.53 -16.59 -23.41
C GLN A 110 11.29 -15.26 -22.66
N CYS A 111 10.75 -15.36 -21.45
CA CYS A 111 10.57 -14.25 -20.53
C CYS A 111 11.02 -14.72 -19.14
N MET A 112 12.25 -14.36 -18.78
CA MET A 112 12.83 -14.63 -17.46
C MET A 112 12.32 -13.60 -16.47
N ILE A 113 12.19 -14.00 -15.21
CA ILE A 113 11.82 -13.10 -14.10
C ILE A 113 12.89 -13.21 -13.02
N GLY A 114 13.32 -12.08 -12.49
CA GLY A 114 14.46 -12.08 -11.59
C GLY A 114 14.74 -10.72 -10.97
N HIS A 115 15.89 -10.61 -10.34
CA HIS A 115 16.36 -9.41 -9.66
C HIS A 115 17.57 -8.85 -10.38
N LEU A 116 17.65 -7.52 -10.48
CA LEU A 116 18.79 -6.84 -11.09
C LEU A 116 19.75 -6.36 -9.99
N VAL A 117 20.92 -6.97 -9.90
CA VAL A 117 22.04 -6.49 -9.10
C VAL A 117 22.64 -5.28 -9.81
N LYS A 118 22.17 -4.08 -9.46
CA LYS A 118 22.49 -2.84 -10.18
C LYS A 118 23.97 -2.49 -10.08
N ARG A 119 24.67 -2.54 -11.21
CA ARG A 119 26.06 -2.11 -11.39
C ARG A 119 26.27 -1.77 -12.86
N GLU A 120 26.74 -0.56 -13.13
CA GLU A 120 27.14 -0.20 -14.49
C GLU A 120 28.51 -0.83 -14.78
N TYR A 121 28.60 -1.51 -15.93
CA TYR A 121 29.82 -2.13 -16.42
C TYR A 121 30.21 -1.45 -17.72
N ALA A 122 31.40 -0.86 -17.78
CA ALA A 122 31.92 -0.22 -19.00
C ALA A 122 32.08 -1.23 -20.15
N ASP A 123 32.38 -2.48 -19.81
CA ASP A 123 32.45 -3.61 -20.74
C ASP A 123 31.77 -4.84 -20.08
N PRO A 124 30.46 -5.06 -20.34
CA PRO A 124 29.70 -6.19 -19.83
C PRO A 124 30.28 -7.57 -20.19
N GLN A 125 30.95 -7.69 -21.34
CA GLN A 125 31.41 -8.98 -21.87
C GLN A 125 32.57 -9.55 -21.05
N ARG A 126 33.38 -8.70 -20.39
CA ARG A 126 34.49 -9.12 -19.52
C ARG A 126 34.09 -10.00 -18.33
N LEU A 127 32.82 -9.98 -17.93
CA LEU A 127 32.33 -10.88 -16.88
C LEU A 127 32.29 -12.35 -17.32
N GLY A 128 32.37 -12.66 -18.62
CA GLY A 128 32.34 -14.03 -19.13
C GLY A 128 31.02 -14.77 -18.86
N LEU A 129 29.95 -14.02 -18.57
CA LEU A 129 28.59 -14.52 -18.36
C LEU A 129 27.71 -14.18 -19.58
N PRO A 130 26.60 -14.92 -19.81
CA PRO A 130 25.69 -14.64 -20.92
C PRO A 130 25.19 -13.19 -20.91
N CYS A 131 25.31 -12.49 -22.03
CA CYS A 131 24.98 -11.07 -22.15
C CYS A 131 23.60 -10.84 -22.77
N TYR A 132 22.86 -9.88 -22.20
CA TYR A 132 21.59 -9.37 -22.71
C TYR A 132 21.68 -7.86 -22.93
N LEU A 133 21.46 -7.43 -24.17
CA LEU A 133 21.56 -6.02 -24.59
C LEU A 133 20.19 -5.35 -24.79
N GLY A 134 19.09 -6.02 -24.44
CA GLY A 134 17.72 -5.49 -24.53
C GLY A 134 17.27 -4.74 -23.27
N SER A 135 15.96 -4.44 -23.19
CA SER A 135 15.35 -3.73 -22.07
C SER A 135 15.04 -4.64 -20.87
N VAL A 136 15.26 -4.12 -19.67
CA VAL A 136 14.90 -4.79 -18.40
C VAL A 136 13.66 -4.11 -17.81
N ASP A 137 12.52 -4.77 -17.87
CA ASP A 137 11.21 -4.18 -17.58
C ASP A 137 10.74 -4.43 -16.14
N ASP A 138 10.22 -3.41 -15.47
CA ASP A 138 9.80 -3.48 -14.06
C ASP A 138 8.43 -4.17 -13.91
N THR A 139 8.40 -5.34 -13.24
CA THR A 139 7.17 -6.13 -13.04
C THR A 139 6.09 -5.43 -12.20
N ARG A 140 6.42 -4.31 -11.54
CA ARG A 140 5.45 -3.46 -10.82
C ARG A 140 4.69 -2.51 -11.74
N ARG A 141 5.18 -2.28 -12.96
CA ARG A 141 4.63 -1.31 -13.93
C ARG A 141 3.80 -1.96 -15.04
N MET A 142 4.12 -3.20 -15.42
CA MET A 142 3.47 -3.92 -16.51
C MET A 142 3.38 -5.43 -16.24
N LEU A 143 2.52 -6.11 -17.00
CA LEU A 143 2.41 -7.56 -17.03
C LEU A 143 2.75 -8.06 -18.44
N HIS A 144 3.94 -8.64 -18.61
CA HIS A 144 4.41 -9.03 -19.93
C HIS A 144 3.47 -10.09 -20.57
N PRO A 145 3.21 -10.06 -21.90
CA PRO A 145 2.39 -11.06 -22.58
C PRO A 145 2.80 -12.50 -22.30
N ARG A 146 4.11 -12.74 -22.26
CA ARG A 146 4.74 -14.06 -22.04
C ARG A 146 5.14 -14.33 -20.58
N ASP A 147 4.58 -13.63 -19.59
CA ASP A 147 4.87 -13.93 -18.18
C ASP A 147 4.54 -15.43 -17.88
N PRO A 148 5.52 -16.24 -17.44
CA PRO A 148 5.32 -17.64 -17.06
C PRO A 148 4.12 -17.92 -16.13
N LEU A 149 3.75 -16.97 -15.24
CA LEU A 149 2.58 -17.13 -14.39
C LEU A 149 1.29 -17.28 -15.20
N LEU A 150 1.20 -16.65 -16.37
CA LEU A 150 0.04 -16.71 -17.27
C LEU A 150 -0.01 -18.01 -18.09
N MET A 151 1.08 -18.80 -18.08
CA MET A 151 1.14 -20.13 -18.68
C MET A 151 0.92 -21.24 -17.66
N TYR A 152 1.38 -21.05 -16.41
CA TYR A 152 1.41 -22.11 -15.38
C TYR A 152 0.34 -21.97 -14.28
N MET A 153 -0.32 -20.82 -14.14
CA MET A 153 -1.41 -20.66 -13.17
C MET A 153 -2.70 -21.28 -13.75
N SER A 154 -2.95 -22.55 -13.44
CA SER A 154 -4.03 -23.37 -14.02
C SER A 154 -5.44 -22.78 -13.90
N ASN A 155 -5.68 -21.90 -12.91
CA ASN A 155 -6.95 -21.22 -12.70
C ASN A 155 -7.02 -19.81 -13.34
N LEU A 156 -6.04 -19.43 -14.16
CA LEU A 156 -5.95 -18.13 -14.83
C LEU A 156 -5.71 -18.30 -16.33
N GLN A 157 -6.60 -17.71 -17.14
CA GLN A 157 -6.48 -17.67 -18.60
C GLN A 157 -6.38 -16.22 -19.08
N SER A 158 -5.43 -15.91 -19.96
CA SER A 158 -5.41 -14.64 -20.70
C SER A 158 -6.20 -14.78 -21.99
N ILE A 159 -7.03 -13.78 -22.30
CA ILE A 159 -7.81 -13.69 -23.55
C ILE A 159 -7.67 -12.29 -24.16
N GLN A 160 -7.98 -12.17 -25.45
CA GLN A 160 -8.11 -10.88 -26.11
C GLN A 160 -9.57 -10.42 -26.02
N GLY A 161 -9.82 -9.35 -25.26
CA GLY A 161 -11.12 -8.69 -25.16
C GLY A 161 -11.25 -7.50 -26.11
N SER A 162 -12.45 -6.92 -26.17
CA SER A 162 -12.75 -5.77 -27.04
C SER A 162 -12.05 -4.47 -26.64
N GLN A 163 -11.49 -4.41 -25.43
CA GLN A 163 -10.77 -3.25 -24.87
C GLN A 163 -9.28 -3.54 -24.63
N GLY A 164 -8.75 -4.59 -25.29
CA GLY A 164 -7.39 -5.09 -25.09
C GLY A 164 -7.36 -6.37 -24.25
N ARG A 165 -6.28 -6.56 -23.50
CA ARG A 165 -6.04 -7.79 -22.73
C ARG A 165 -7.02 -7.95 -21.57
N GLU A 166 -7.69 -9.11 -21.53
CA GLU A 166 -8.55 -9.53 -20.43
C GLU A 166 -8.08 -10.87 -19.86
N PHE A 167 -8.53 -11.16 -18.64
CA PHE A 167 -8.19 -12.34 -17.86
C PHE A 167 -9.46 -13.00 -17.36
N ILE A 168 -9.52 -14.32 -17.46
CA ILE A 168 -10.51 -15.16 -16.79
C ILE A 168 -9.81 -15.83 -15.61
N LEU A 169 -10.26 -15.54 -14.39
CA LEU A 169 -9.77 -16.15 -13.16
C LEU A 169 -10.86 -17.05 -12.58
N GLN A 170 -10.61 -18.36 -12.58
CA GLN A 170 -11.42 -19.34 -11.89
C GLN A 170 -11.07 -19.32 -10.39
N THR A 171 -12.09 -19.28 -9.55
CA THR A 171 -11.99 -19.47 -8.11
C THR A 171 -13.01 -20.49 -7.63
N ALA A 172 -12.96 -20.89 -6.36
CA ALA A 172 -13.98 -21.76 -5.76
C ALA A 172 -15.42 -21.21 -5.87
N LYS A 173 -15.59 -19.89 -6.06
CA LYS A 173 -16.89 -19.22 -6.22
C LYS A 173 -17.36 -19.05 -7.67
N GLY A 174 -16.53 -19.37 -8.66
CA GLY A 174 -16.88 -19.26 -10.08
C GLY A 174 -15.79 -18.59 -10.93
N LYS A 175 -16.13 -18.27 -12.18
CA LYS A 175 -15.25 -17.60 -13.15
C LYS A 175 -15.46 -16.10 -13.07
N TRP A 176 -14.36 -15.35 -13.03
CA TRP A 176 -14.35 -13.89 -13.00
C TRP A 176 -13.56 -13.35 -14.19
N THR A 177 -14.19 -12.48 -14.99
CA THR A 177 -13.52 -11.84 -16.14
C THR A 177 -13.17 -10.41 -15.80
N PHE A 178 -11.93 -9.97 -16.08
CA PHE A 178 -11.50 -8.58 -15.85
C PHE A 178 -10.39 -8.15 -16.81
N SER A 179 -10.29 -6.83 -17.06
CA SER A 179 -9.22 -6.27 -17.89
C SER A 179 -7.94 -6.01 -17.10
N GLU A 180 -6.82 -5.84 -17.81
CA GLU A 180 -5.55 -5.43 -17.19
C GLU A 180 -5.67 -4.11 -16.40
N LYS A 181 -6.54 -3.19 -16.83
CA LYS A 181 -6.82 -1.94 -16.11
C LYS A 181 -7.34 -2.20 -14.68
N VAL A 182 -8.24 -3.16 -14.51
CA VAL A 182 -8.79 -3.57 -13.21
C VAL A 182 -7.72 -4.24 -12.34
N LEU A 183 -6.85 -5.07 -12.93
CA LEU A 183 -5.73 -5.68 -12.21
C LEU A 183 -4.75 -4.60 -11.70
N VAL A 184 -4.45 -3.59 -12.52
CA VAL A 184 -3.59 -2.46 -12.15
C VAL A 184 -4.24 -1.58 -11.06
N GLU A 185 -5.55 -1.36 -11.11
CA GLU A 185 -6.29 -0.72 -10.01
C GLU A 185 -6.19 -1.53 -8.71
N PHE A 186 -6.40 -2.84 -8.79
CA PHE A 186 -6.32 -3.74 -7.64
C PHE A 186 -4.92 -3.75 -7.01
N ALA A 187 -3.86 -3.85 -7.83
CA ALA A 187 -2.47 -3.75 -7.38
C ALA A 187 -2.20 -2.43 -6.65
N ARG A 188 -2.70 -1.30 -7.17
CA ARG A 188 -2.60 0.00 -6.48
C ARG A 188 -3.36 0.01 -5.16
N VAL A 189 -4.50 -0.67 -5.04
CA VAL A 189 -5.24 -0.80 -3.77
C VAL A 189 -4.46 -1.64 -2.77
N LEU A 190 -3.90 -2.79 -3.17
CA LEU A 190 -3.03 -3.63 -2.32
C LEU A 190 -1.83 -2.86 -1.76
N GLN A 191 -1.12 -2.11 -2.61
CA GLN A 191 0.02 -1.26 -2.21
C GLN A 191 -0.36 -0.13 -1.24
N ARG A 192 -1.65 0.22 -1.13
CA ARG A 192 -2.15 1.40 -0.38
C ARG A 192 -2.96 1.04 0.86
N SER A 193 -3.44 -0.18 0.99
CA SER A 193 -4.26 -0.65 2.12
C SER A 193 -3.38 -1.36 3.16
N PRO A 194 -3.14 -0.75 4.35
CA PRO A 194 -2.37 -1.41 5.40
C PRO A 194 -3.03 -2.71 5.87
N LYS A 195 -4.36 -2.83 5.74
CA LYS A 195 -5.09 -4.03 6.12
C LYS A 195 -4.82 -5.18 5.15
N LEU A 196 -4.80 -4.91 3.84
CA LEU A 196 -4.49 -5.93 2.84
C LEU A 196 -3.01 -6.29 2.87
N SER A 197 -2.10 -5.33 3.07
CA SER A 197 -0.65 -5.64 3.22
C SER A 197 -0.35 -6.52 4.44
N LEU A 198 -1.08 -6.38 5.55
CA LEU A 198 -0.97 -7.27 6.71
C LEU A 198 -1.61 -8.65 6.47
N GLN A 199 -2.63 -8.73 5.61
CA GLN A 199 -3.35 -9.97 5.31
C GLN A 199 -2.65 -10.81 4.23
N PHE A 200 -1.80 -10.18 3.41
CA PHE A 200 -1.10 -10.79 2.27
C PHE A 200 0.38 -10.34 2.25
N PRO A 201 1.20 -10.73 3.25
CA PRO A 201 2.60 -10.35 3.35
C PRO A 201 3.47 -10.88 2.20
N GLU A 202 3.01 -11.91 1.47
CA GLU A 202 3.67 -12.48 0.30
C GLU A 202 3.62 -11.59 -0.96
N TYR A 203 2.82 -10.51 -0.94
CA TYR A 203 2.71 -9.58 -2.06
C TYR A 203 3.93 -8.65 -2.14
N SER A 204 4.82 -8.90 -3.12
CA SER A 204 6.06 -8.12 -3.32
C SER A 204 5.84 -6.68 -3.84
N GLY A 205 4.62 -6.33 -4.23
CA GLY A 205 4.30 -5.10 -4.95
C GLY A 205 4.31 -5.24 -6.49
N ALA A 206 4.78 -6.36 -7.03
CA ALA A 206 4.73 -6.67 -8.46
C ALA A 206 3.28 -6.86 -8.95
N LEU A 207 2.97 -6.43 -10.18
CA LEU A 207 1.63 -6.52 -10.75
C LEU A 207 1.17 -7.98 -10.86
N ARG A 208 2.07 -8.86 -11.31
CA ARG A 208 1.85 -10.31 -11.44
C ARG A 208 1.47 -11.02 -10.14
N ASP A 209 2.01 -10.59 -9.01
CA ASP A 209 1.70 -11.22 -7.70
C ASP A 209 0.26 -10.91 -7.26
N SER A 210 -0.36 -9.86 -7.82
CA SER A 210 -1.73 -9.46 -7.53
C SER A 210 -2.77 -10.54 -7.93
N PHE A 211 -2.48 -11.44 -8.88
CA PHE A 211 -3.43 -12.49 -9.28
C PHE A 211 -3.75 -13.47 -8.14
N LYS A 212 -2.74 -13.92 -7.39
CA LYS A 212 -2.93 -14.83 -6.24
C LYS A 212 -3.75 -14.18 -5.15
N VAL A 213 -3.44 -12.92 -4.86
CA VAL A 213 -4.16 -12.11 -3.88
C VAL A 213 -5.60 -11.87 -4.34
N LEU A 214 -5.82 -11.57 -5.63
CA LEU A 214 -7.14 -11.34 -6.22
C LEU A 214 -8.02 -12.60 -6.11
N ALA A 215 -7.48 -13.79 -6.41
CA ALA A 215 -8.19 -15.05 -6.24
C ALA A 215 -8.69 -15.23 -4.79
N SER A 216 -7.78 -15.13 -3.81
CA SER A 216 -8.11 -15.27 -2.38
C SER A 216 -9.08 -14.18 -1.86
N VAL A 217 -9.04 -12.98 -2.44
CA VAL A 217 -10.02 -11.93 -2.15
C VAL A 217 -11.40 -12.29 -2.71
N LEU A 218 -11.49 -12.68 -3.99
CA LEU A 218 -12.76 -13.00 -4.65
C LEU A 218 -13.44 -14.23 -4.03
N GLU A 219 -12.68 -15.22 -3.57
CA GLU A 219 -13.19 -16.36 -2.81
C GLU A 219 -13.84 -15.97 -1.47
N ARG A 220 -13.42 -14.85 -0.87
CA ARG A 220 -13.96 -14.37 0.41
C ARG A 220 -14.96 -13.23 0.24
N ALA A 221 -14.95 -12.55 -0.90
CA ALA A 221 -15.91 -11.51 -1.23
C ALA A 221 -17.36 -12.02 -1.18
N ARG A 222 -18.28 -11.18 -0.72
CA ARG A 222 -19.71 -11.47 -0.63
C ARG A 222 -20.49 -10.43 -1.43
N LEU A 223 -21.62 -10.81 -2.00
CA LEU A 223 -22.54 -9.87 -2.64
C LEU A 223 -23.03 -8.84 -1.60
N ALA A 224 -22.88 -7.55 -1.91
CA ALA A 224 -23.46 -6.47 -1.13
C ALA A 224 -24.93 -6.32 -1.58
N PRO A 225 -25.93 -6.66 -0.74
CA PRO A 225 -27.33 -6.65 -1.17
C PRO A 225 -27.80 -5.23 -1.54
N PRO A 226 -28.85 -5.08 -2.38
CA PRO A 226 -29.33 -3.77 -2.80
C PRO A 226 -29.71 -2.84 -1.64
N SER A 227 -30.11 -3.37 -0.49
CA SER A 227 -30.44 -2.61 0.73
C SER A 227 -29.21 -2.12 1.51
N GLN A 228 -28.04 -2.76 1.39
CA GLN A 228 -26.83 -2.34 2.10
C GLN A 228 -26.39 -0.96 1.61
N ARG A 229 -26.13 -0.02 2.53
CA ARG A 229 -25.52 1.27 2.19
C ARG A 229 -24.07 1.10 1.73
N LEU A 230 -23.76 1.62 0.54
CA LEU A 230 -22.46 1.52 -0.10
C LEU A 230 -22.13 2.82 -0.82
N LEU A 231 -20.99 3.42 -0.45
CA LEU A 231 -20.37 4.50 -1.20
C LEU A 231 -19.78 3.92 -2.50
N VAL A 232 -20.22 4.43 -3.65
CA VAL A 232 -19.78 4.00 -4.99
C VAL A 232 -19.12 5.18 -5.74
N PRO A 233 -18.15 4.92 -6.65
CA PRO A 233 -17.63 5.95 -7.53
C PRO A 233 -18.75 6.58 -8.37
N HIS A 234 -18.68 7.88 -8.59
CA HIS A 234 -19.75 8.63 -9.27
C HIS A 234 -20.07 8.08 -10.67
N ALA A 235 -19.06 7.58 -11.40
CA ALA A 235 -19.23 6.96 -12.72
C ALA A 235 -20.13 5.70 -12.74
N TYR A 236 -20.34 5.04 -11.60
CA TYR A 236 -21.19 3.84 -11.47
C TYR A 236 -22.53 4.12 -10.77
N ARG A 237 -22.74 5.34 -10.26
CA ARG A 237 -23.89 5.72 -9.43
C ARG A 237 -25.24 5.59 -10.12
N SER A 238 -25.31 5.88 -11.41
CA SER A 238 -26.54 5.82 -12.22
C SER A 238 -26.81 4.44 -12.83
N ARG A 239 -25.82 3.54 -12.83
CA ARG A 239 -25.89 2.22 -13.45
C ARG A 239 -26.55 1.20 -12.51
N LYS A 240 -27.86 0.97 -12.72
CA LYS A 240 -28.69 0.04 -11.93
C LYS A 240 -28.46 -1.44 -12.25
N ASP A 241 -27.78 -1.72 -13.35
CA ASP A 241 -27.43 -3.05 -13.86
C ASP A 241 -26.19 -3.68 -13.18
N LEU A 242 -25.53 -2.92 -12.31
CA LEU A 242 -24.28 -3.33 -11.66
C LEU A 242 -24.50 -4.03 -10.32
N ASN A 243 -23.83 -5.16 -10.17
CA ASN A 243 -23.67 -5.85 -8.90
C ASN A 243 -22.39 -5.38 -8.18
N TYR A 244 -22.36 -5.55 -6.86
CA TYR A 244 -21.23 -5.16 -6.02
C TYR A 244 -20.86 -6.32 -5.11
N ILE A 245 -19.60 -6.74 -5.13
CA ILE A 245 -19.07 -7.74 -4.18
C ILE A 245 -18.00 -7.10 -3.31
N ALA A 246 -17.99 -7.42 -2.01
CA ALA A 246 -17.12 -6.76 -1.05
C ALA A 246 -16.42 -7.74 -0.09
N MET A 247 -15.20 -7.38 0.32
CA MET A 247 -14.43 -8.04 1.37
C MET A 247 -13.94 -6.99 2.37
N GLY A 248 -14.75 -6.73 3.40
CA GLY A 248 -14.48 -5.64 4.35
C GLY A 248 -14.65 -4.27 3.68
N GLY A 249 -13.58 -3.46 3.65
CA GLY A 249 -13.60 -2.13 3.02
C GLY A 249 -13.32 -2.15 1.51
N LEU A 250 -12.88 -3.28 0.96
CA LEU A 250 -12.61 -3.46 -0.47
C LEU A 250 -13.89 -3.87 -1.20
N THR A 251 -14.20 -3.18 -2.30
CA THR A 251 -15.38 -3.43 -3.15
C THR A 251 -14.96 -3.59 -4.61
N PHE A 252 -15.62 -4.52 -5.30
CA PHE A 252 -15.52 -4.72 -6.74
C PHE A 252 -16.87 -4.40 -7.39
N VAL A 253 -16.82 -3.72 -8.53
CA VAL A 253 -17.97 -3.41 -9.38
C VAL A 253 -18.08 -4.49 -10.44
N VAL A 254 -19.23 -5.16 -10.52
CA VAL A 254 -19.47 -6.33 -11.37
C VAL A 254 -20.59 -6.03 -12.36
N GLU A 255 -20.28 -6.12 -13.64
CA GLU A 255 -21.21 -6.06 -14.76
C GLU A 255 -21.77 -7.47 -15.02
N GLY A 256 -23.09 -7.60 -15.07
CA GLY A 256 -23.74 -8.91 -15.08
C GLY A 256 -23.44 -9.71 -13.81
N LYS A 257 -23.02 -10.97 -13.96
CA LYS A 257 -22.74 -11.89 -12.83
C LYS A 257 -21.25 -12.09 -12.53
N THR A 258 -20.36 -11.88 -13.50
CA THR A 258 -18.96 -12.38 -13.46
C THR A 258 -17.91 -11.40 -13.95
N LYS A 259 -18.28 -10.31 -14.63
CA LYS A 259 -17.31 -9.39 -15.24
C LYS A 259 -17.00 -8.24 -14.29
N ILE A 260 -15.80 -8.22 -13.72
CA ILE A 260 -15.35 -7.13 -12.85
C ILE A 260 -14.86 -5.98 -13.72
N ILE A 261 -15.46 -4.79 -13.55
CA ILE A 261 -15.16 -3.59 -14.34
C ILE A 261 -14.36 -2.53 -13.58
N ALA A 262 -14.33 -2.60 -12.24
CA ALA A 262 -13.51 -1.73 -11.38
C ALA A 262 -13.35 -2.32 -9.97
N CYS A 263 -12.36 -1.83 -9.22
CA CYS A 263 -12.25 -2.10 -7.78
C CYS A 263 -11.76 -0.88 -7.01
N TYR A 264 -12.19 -0.75 -5.75
CA TYR A 264 -11.86 0.39 -4.91
C TYR A 264 -11.98 0.03 -3.42
N GLU A 265 -11.24 0.74 -2.55
CA GLU A 265 -11.32 0.56 -1.10
C GLU A 265 -11.84 1.82 -0.41
N VAL A 266 -12.86 1.64 0.43
CA VAL A 266 -13.48 2.68 1.26
C VAL A 266 -13.31 2.31 2.73
N GLY A 267 -12.09 2.49 3.25
CA GLY A 267 -11.78 2.16 4.65
C GLY A 267 -10.76 3.10 5.28
N GLY A 268 -10.81 3.27 6.60
CA GLY A 268 -9.76 3.91 7.41
C GLY A 268 -9.11 5.16 6.79
N ARG A 269 -7.85 5.01 6.34
CA ARG A 269 -7.05 6.05 5.67
C ARG A 269 -7.30 6.17 4.16
N THR A 270 -7.76 5.12 3.48
CA THR A 270 -8.00 5.14 2.02
C THR A 270 -9.27 5.88 1.63
N LEU A 271 -10.27 5.98 2.52
CA LEU A 271 -11.44 6.86 2.35
C LEU A 271 -11.06 8.32 2.04
N PHE A 272 -10.02 8.87 2.69
CA PHE A 272 -9.55 10.25 2.38
C PHE A 272 -9.11 10.37 0.92
N ARG A 273 -8.36 9.38 0.43
CA ARG A 273 -7.85 9.34 -0.95
C ARG A 273 -8.99 9.12 -1.93
N PHE A 274 -9.94 8.24 -1.62
CA PHE A 274 -11.15 8.01 -2.41
C PHE A 274 -11.92 9.32 -2.61
N ILE A 275 -12.25 10.03 -1.51
CA ILE A 275 -12.93 11.32 -1.58
C ILE A 275 -12.12 12.35 -2.38
N LYS A 276 -10.81 12.50 -2.15
CA LYS A 276 -9.98 13.42 -2.95
C LYS A 276 -9.96 13.07 -4.45
N MET A 277 -10.00 11.79 -4.82
CA MET A 277 -10.07 11.37 -6.23
C MET A 277 -11.44 11.69 -6.84
N GLU A 278 -12.53 11.42 -6.12
CA GLU A 278 -13.89 11.75 -6.58
C GLU A 278 -14.09 13.25 -6.73
N PHE A 279 -13.61 14.09 -5.78
CA PHE A 279 -13.63 15.54 -5.94
C PHE A 279 -12.80 16.02 -7.15
N ALA A 280 -11.65 15.39 -7.42
CA ALA A 280 -10.85 15.72 -8.61
C ALA A 280 -11.54 15.34 -9.93
N LEU A 281 -12.35 14.27 -9.94
CA LEU A 281 -13.20 13.91 -11.07
C LEU A 281 -14.35 14.92 -11.22
N LEU A 282 -15.07 15.20 -10.13
CA LEU A 282 -16.18 16.16 -10.12
C LEU A 282 -15.75 17.56 -10.55
N HIS A 283 -14.55 18.02 -10.19
CA HIS A 283 -14.01 19.30 -10.66
C HIS A 283 -13.77 19.30 -12.19
N ARG A 284 -13.34 18.18 -12.78
CA ARG A 284 -13.12 18.06 -14.24
C ARG A 284 -14.42 17.92 -15.03
N THR A 285 -15.44 17.31 -14.45
CA THR A 285 -16.76 17.12 -15.06
C THR A 285 -17.77 18.19 -14.65
N ALA A 286 -17.38 19.13 -13.79
CA ALA A 286 -18.20 20.27 -13.43
C ALA A 286 -18.31 21.18 -14.66
N ASP A 287 -19.48 21.16 -15.27
CA ASP A 287 -19.87 22.14 -16.26
C ASP A 287 -19.67 23.55 -15.67
N LYS A 288 -19.19 24.51 -16.47
CA LYS A 288 -18.90 25.88 -15.96
C LYS A 288 -20.15 26.59 -15.39
N ARG A 289 -21.33 26.05 -15.66
CA ARG A 289 -22.60 26.38 -14.99
C ARG A 289 -22.51 26.03 -13.52
N HIS A 290 -22.02 27.00 -12.74
CA HIS A 290 -21.98 26.93 -11.28
C HIS A 290 -23.33 26.44 -10.75
N ARG A 291 -23.32 25.44 -9.88
CA ARG A 291 -24.41 25.31 -8.92
C ARG A 291 -24.26 26.51 -8.00
N ASN A 292 -25.21 27.46 -8.03
CA ASN A 292 -25.09 28.77 -7.38
C ASN A 292 -24.72 28.73 -5.87
N SER A 293 -24.82 27.55 -5.24
CA SER A 293 -24.42 27.31 -3.85
C SER A 293 -23.12 26.51 -3.64
N VAL A 294 -22.47 25.91 -4.66
CA VAL A 294 -21.27 25.07 -4.48
C VAL A 294 -20.27 25.23 -5.63
N GLU A 295 -19.04 25.62 -5.27
CA GLU A 295 -17.88 25.63 -6.16
C GLU A 295 -16.92 24.49 -5.76
N ILE A 296 -16.59 23.60 -6.69
CA ILE A 296 -15.66 22.49 -6.45
C ILE A 296 -14.24 22.94 -6.77
N LEU A 297 -13.33 22.87 -5.79
CA LEU A 297 -11.98 23.42 -5.91
C LEU A 297 -11.00 22.46 -6.62
N PRO A 298 -9.94 22.98 -7.27
CA PRO A 298 -8.89 22.16 -7.87
C PRO A 298 -8.22 21.20 -6.86
N PRO A 299 -7.77 20.01 -7.28
CA PRO A 299 -7.27 18.97 -6.37
C PRO A 299 -6.00 19.35 -5.57
N GLN A 300 -5.24 20.34 -6.06
CA GLN A 300 -4.08 20.94 -5.39
C GLN A 300 -4.47 21.75 -4.14
N ASN A 301 -5.73 22.18 -4.02
CA ASN A 301 -6.21 22.95 -2.88
C ASN A 301 -6.24 22.09 -1.59
N ARG A 302 -6.10 22.76 -0.44
CA ARG A 302 -6.24 22.15 0.89
C ARG A 302 -7.71 21.84 1.19
N GLU A 303 -8.61 22.69 0.72
CA GLU A 303 -10.06 22.55 0.86
C GLU A 303 -10.65 21.81 -0.37
N LEU A 304 -11.84 21.22 -0.22
CA LEU A 304 -12.52 20.45 -1.26
C LEU A 304 -13.47 21.31 -2.12
N ALA A 305 -14.16 22.24 -1.49
CA ALA A 305 -15.19 23.07 -2.11
C ALA A 305 -15.39 24.39 -1.33
N LEU A 306 -16.01 25.37 -1.98
CA LEU A 306 -16.65 26.50 -1.32
C LEU A 306 -18.17 26.31 -1.39
N ILE A 307 -18.87 26.56 -0.29
CA ILE A 307 -20.33 26.38 -0.17
C ILE A 307 -20.96 27.70 0.28
N GLN A 308 -21.93 28.21 -0.49
CA GLN A 308 -22.74 29.35 -0.09
C GLN A 308 -23.93 28.87 0.75
N ALA A 309 -23.98 29.31 2.00
CA ALA A 309 -25.08 29.05 2.92
C ALA A 309 -25.37 30.32 3.73
N ARG A 310 -26.65 30.73 3.81
CA ARG A 310 -27.11 31.87 4.63
C ARG A 310 -26.33 33.18 4.41
N GLY A 311 -26.04 33.51 3.15
CA GLY A 311 -25.29 34.72 2.80
C GLY A 311 -23.80 34.68 3.17
N ARG A 312 -23.25 33.51 3.52
CA ARG A 312 -21.83 33.31 3.84
C ARG A 312 -21.21 32.22 2.98
N THR A 313 -19.96 32.42 2.59
CA THR A 313 -19.14 31.39 1.95
C THR A 313 -18.40 30.58 3.02
N TYR A 314 -18.58 29.26 2.98
CA TYR A 314 -17.89 28.30 3.83
C TYR A 314 -16.88 27.51 3.02
N SER A 315 -15.65 27.36 3.53
CA SER A 315 -14.63 26.50 2.91
C SER A 315 -14.69 25.09 3.51
N LEU A 316 -14.87 24.07 2.67
CA LEU A 316 -15.06 22.69 3.11
C LEU A 316 -13.72 21.96 3.25
N HIS A 317 -13.28 21.75 4.50
CA HIS A 317 -12.06 20.99 4.75
C HIS A 317 -12.32 19.48 4.58
N PRO A 318 -11.40 18.70 3.98
CA PRO A 318 -11.57 17.26 3.80
C PRO A 318 -11.93 16.50 5.08
N ARG A 319 -11.42 16.94 6.24
CA ARG A 319 -11.72 16.30 7.52
C ARG A 319 -13.22 16.35 7.87
N GLY A 320 -13.85 17.52 7.78
CA GLY A 320 -15.25 17.69 8.15
C GLY A 320 -16.17 16.90 7.23
N PHE A 321 -15.85 16.87 5.93
CA PHE A 321 -16.59 16.05 4.97
C PHE A 321 -16.38 14.54 5.18
N ILE A 322 -15.18 14.09 5.53
CA ILE A 322 -14.89 12.69 5.87
C ILE A 322 -15.64 12.24 7.13
N GLU A 323 -15.75 13.10 8.14
CA GLU A 323 -16.51 12.79 9.37
C GLU A 323 -18.01 12.60 9.04
N PHE A 324 -18.59 13.46 8.20
CA PHE A 324 -19.95 13.31 7.66
C PHE A 324 -20.14 12.02 6.84
N VAL A 325 -19.26 11.74 5.87
CA VAL A 325 -19.37 10.51 5.05
C VAL A 325 -19.22 9.25 5.90
N ARG A 326 -18.33 9.25 6.89
CA ARG A 326 -18.20 8.13 7.85
C ARG A 326 -19.46 7.95 8.68
N ALA A 327 -20.08 9.03 9.15
CA ALA A 327 -21.35 8.95 9.85
C ALA A 327 -22.40 8.26 8.98
N ILE A 328 -22.60 8.69 7.73
CA ILE A 328 -23.53 8.06 6.76
C ILE A 328 -23.20 6.58 6.52
N MET A 329 -21.93 6.22 6.37
CA MET A 329 -21.49 4.84 6.14
C MET A 329 -21.79 3.89 7.32
N HIS A 330 -21.74 4.39 8.56
CA HIS A 330 -21.86 3.58 9.77
C HIS A 330 -23.24 3.60 10.41
N SER A 331 -24.13 4.50 9.98
CA SER A 331 -25.43 4.70 10.61
C SER A 331 -26.57 4.14 9.77
N SER A 332 -27.49 3.46 10.45
CA SER A 332 -28.84 3.21 9.97
C SER A 332 -29.65 4.52 10.01
N ILE A 333 -29.26 5.51 9.21
CA ILE A 333 -30.03 6.77 9.08
C ILE A 333 -31.38 6.49 8.45
N GLU A 334 -32.37 6.24 9.30
CA GLU A 334 -33.77 6.51 8.98
C GLU A 334 -33.90 8.01 8.64
N GLY A 335 -34.54 8.32 7.51
CA GLY A 335 -34.74 9.70 7.05
C GLY A 335 -33.59 10.36 6.28
N SER A 336 -32.51 9.65 5.92
CA SER A 336 -31.55 10.21 4.94
C SER A 336 -32.10 10.06 3.53
N ALA A 337 -32.09 11.14 2.75
CA ALA A 337 -32.48 11.13 1.33
C ALA A 337 -31.47 10.41 0.41
N LEU A 338 -30.43 9.79 0.96
CA LEU A 338 -29.44 9.03 0.19
C LEU A 338 -29.90 7.59 -0.03
N ASP A 339 -30.01 7.21 -1.30
CA ASP A 339 -30.14 5.84 -1.78
C ASP A 339 -29.10 4.90 -1.12
N SER A 340 -29.40 3.60 -1.11
CA SER A 340 -28.46 2.57 -0.67
C SER A 340 -27.17 2.51 -1.50
N ARG A 341 -27.18 2.97 -2.75
CA ARG A 341 -25.99 3.23 -3.57
C ARG A 341 -25.87 4.74 -3.73
N TYR A 342 -24.85 5.33 -3.11
CA TYR A 342 -24.64 6.78 -3.13
C TYR A 342 -23.19 7.11 -3.46
N SER A 343 -22.95 8.27 -4.04
CA SER A 343 -21.62 8.75 -4.45
C SER A 343 -21.15 9.92 -3.59
N VAL A 344 -19.87 10.30 -3.74
CA VAL A 344 -19.31 11.49 -3.07
C VAL A 344 -20.07 12.76 -3.45
N LYS A 345 -20.60 12.84 -4.68
CA LYS A 345 -21.45 13.94 -5.12
C LYS A 345 -22.77 13.99 -4.35
N ASP A 346 -23.42 12.84 -4.14
CA ASP A 346 -24.69 12.80 -3.42
C ASP A 346 -24.50 13.18 -1.94
N CYS A 347 -23.39 12.73 -1.33
CA CYS A 347 -22.96 13.22 -0.02
C CYS A 347 -22.71 14.74 0.01
N LEU A 348 -22.11 15.32 -1.03
CA LEU A 348 -21.87 16.77 -1.11
C LEU A 348 -23.18 17.56 -1.24
N ASP A 349 -24.13 17.04 -2.02
CA ASP A 349 -25.45 17.64 -2.19
C ASP A 349 -26.27 17.58 -0.88
N GLU A 350 -26.23 16.45 -0.17
CA GLU A 350 -26.84 16.27 1.16
C GLU A 350 -26.19 17.16 2.22
N PHE A 351 -24.85 17.19 2.27
CA PHE A 351 -24.08 18.04 3.18
C PHE A 351 -24.41 19.53 2.98
N THR A 352 -24.51 19.95 1.71
CA THR A 352 -24.85 21.33 1.35
C THR A 352 -26.26 21.68 1.80
N ARG A 353 -27.25 20.84 1.52
CA ARG A 353 -28.65 21.06 1.95
C ARG A 353 -28.76 21.12 3.47
N ALA A 354 -28.10 20.21 4.18
CA ALA A 354 -28.08 20.19 5.63
C ALA A 354 -27.38 21.42 6.23
N LEU A 355 -26.31 21.93 5.60
CA LEU A 355 -25.63 23.16 6.02
C LEU A 355 -26.48 24.41 5.78
N GLN A 356 -27.19 24.49 4.65
CA GLN A 356 -28.07 25.61 4.32
C GLN A 356 -29.23 25.73 5.31
N ASN A 357 -29.74 24.60 5.80
CA ASN A 357 -30.80 24.51 6.79
C ASN A 357 -30.29 24.54 8.25
N ALA A 358 -29.00 24.81 8.49
CA ALA A 358 -28.42 24.80 9.83
C ALA A 358 -28.47 26.17 10.52
N ASP A 359 -28.89 26.20 11.78
CA ASP A 359 -28.98 27.41 12.61
C ASP A 359 -27.74 27.64 13.47
N PRO A 360 -27.32 28.89 13.73
CA PRO A 360 -26.26 29.17 14.69
C PRO A 360 -26.63 28.66 16.09
N ILE A 361 -25.66 28.05 16.78
CA ILE A 361 -25.82 27.63 18.17
C ILE A 361 -24.59 27.97 19.00
N GLU A 362 -24.83 28.39 20.25
CA GLU A 362 -23.78 28.61 21.23
C GLU A 362 -23.04 27.31 21.57
N ASN A 363 -21.72 27.40 21.74
CA ASN A 363 -20.85 26.24 21.97
C ASN A 363 -21.14 25.50 23.29
N ASN A 364 -21.66 26.20 24.31
CA ASN A 364 -22.09 25.62 25.59
C ASN A 364 -23.16 24.52 25.37
N LYS A 365 -24.17 24.77 24.54
CA LYS A 365 -25.33 23.91 24.23
C LYS A 365 -24.93 22.64 23.45
N VAL A 366 -23.84 22.68 22.70
CA VAL A 366 -23.32 21.53 21.91
C VAL A 366 -22.04 20.91 22.45
N SER A 367 -21.44 21.47 23.51
CA SER A 367 -20.16 21.08 24.11
C SER A 367 -19.98 19.56 24.28
N ARG A 368 -21.02 18.87 24.77
CA ARG A 368 -21.05 17.40 24.95
C ARG A 368 -20.85 16.60 23.66
N HIS A 369 -21.24 17.15 22.50
CA HIS A 369 -21.07 16.53 21.19
C HIS A 369 -19.72 16.86 20.53
N LEU A 370 -19.13 18.03 20.86
CA LEU A 370 -17.88 18.50 20.25
C LEU A 370 -16.64 17.71 20.71
N GLY A 371 -16.68 17.09 21.90
CA GLY A 371 -15.66 16.16 22.37
C GLY A 371 -14.24 16.72 22.35
N ARG A 372 -13.38 16.20 21.45
CA ARG A 372 -11.97 16.58 21.30
C ARG A 372 -11.68 17.55 20.14
N ILE A 373 -12.69 18.24 19.60
CA ILE A 373 -12.49 19.23 18.53
C ILE A 373 -11.77 20.47 19.11
N ARG A 374 -10.43 20.46 19.02
CA ARG A 374 -9.55 21.54 19.49
C ARG A 374 -9.50 22.68 18.48
N THR A 375 -10.27 23.74 18.73
CA THR A 375 -10.35 24.93 17.89
C THR A 375 -10.53 26.14 18.78
N ASN A 376 -9.75 27.21 18.58
CA ASN A 376 -9.96 28.46 19.29
C ASN A 376 -11.24 29.11 18.72
N HIS A 377 -12.24 29.32 19.59
CA HIS A 377 -13.55 29.90 19.26
C HIS A 377 -14.23 29.25 18.03
N PRO A 378 -14.73 27.99 18.15
CA PRO A 378 -15.54 27.41 17.08
C PRO A 378 -16.83 28.22 16.90
N HIS A 379 -17.31 28.32 15.66
CA HIS A 379 -18.70 28.62 15.39
C HIS A 379 -19.40 27.31 15.06
N CYS A 380 -20.51 27.04 15.75
CA CYS A 380 -21.33 25.86 15.50
C CYS A 380 -22.60 26.25 14.77
N LEU A 381 -22.94 25.47 13.73
CA LEU A 381 -24.27 25.46 13.12
C LEU A 381 -24.91 24.10 13.42
N ILE A 382 -26.22 24.06 13.66
CA ILE A 382 -26.94 22.86 14.06
C ILE A 382 -28.20 22.64 13.21
N THR A 383 -28.49 21.37 12.93
CA THR A 383 -29.80 20.91 12.47
C THR A 383 -30.37 19.91 13.48
N SER A 384 -31.54 19.34 13.21
CA SER A 384 -32.09 18.20 13.97
C SER A 384 -31.07 17.06 14.14
N ARG A 385 -30.20 16.83 13.15
CA ARG A 385 -29.23 15.71 13.13
C ARG A 385 -27.76 16.11 13.22
N TRP A 386 -27.34 17.15 12.52
CA TRP A 386 -25.92 17.47 12.30
C TRP A 386 -25.48 18.70 13.10
N ILE A 387 -24.26 18.66 13.63
CA ILE A 387 -23.54 19.83 14.13
C ILE A 387 -22.35 20.06 13.20
N PHE A 388 -22.34 21.19 12.50
CA PHE A 388 -21.22 21.65 11.69
C PHE A 388 -20.34 22.59 12.51
N VAL A 389 -19.02 22.37 12.48
CA VAL A 389 -18.07 23.21 13.21
C VAL A 389 -17.19 23.94 12.21
N SER A 390 -17.21 25.28 12.27
CA SER A 390 -16.35 26.15 11.47
C SER A 390 -15.43 27.02 12.32
N THR A 391 -14.30 27.44 11.74
CA THR A 391 -13.46 28.50 12.31
C THR A 391 -14.08 29.88 12.12
N LEU A 392 -13.49 30.91 12.75
CA LEU A 392 -13.76 32.34 12.48
C LEU A 392 -13.68 32.73 10.99
N ARG A 393 -12.92 31.99 10.17
CA ARG A 393 -12.80 32.20 8.71
C ARG A 393 -13.75 31.30 7.90
N ASN A 394 -14.89 30.92 8.48
CA ASN A 394 -15.92 30.03 7.89
C ASN A 394 -15.38 28.69 7.33
N ARG A 395 -14.25 28.19 7.84
CA ARG A 395 -13.68 26.91 7.38
C ARG A 395 -14.33 25.75 8.14
N LEU A 396 -15.14 24.96 7.46
CA LEU A 396 -15.83 23.77 7.99
C LEU A 396 -14.84 22.63 8.18
N ILE A 397 -14.55 22.31 9.44
CA ILE A 397 -13.43 21.45 9.83
C ILE A 397 -13.86 20.16 10.53
N ALA A 398 -15.10 20.10 11.03
CA ALA A 398 -15.72 18.91 11.60
C ALA A 398 -17.23 18.90 11.29
N CYS A 399 -17.81 17.70 11.23
CA CYS A 399 -19.26 17.51 11.12
C CYS A 399 -19.65 16.29 11.97
N VAL A 400 -20.54 16.50 12.92
CA VAL A 400 -20.86 15.54 13.99
C VAL A 400 -22.33 15.14 13.92
N ASP A 401 -22.60 13.84 13.91
CA ASP A 401 -23.95 13.30 14.09
C ASP A 401 -24.35 13.37 15.58
N ARG A 402 -25.44 14.07 15.89
CA ARG A 402 -25.98 14.24 17.25
C ARG A 402 -26.35 12.91 17.91
N PHE A 403 -26.76 11.91 17.14
CA PHE A 403 -27.23 10.62 17.65
C PHE A 403 -26.10 9.62 17.93
N HIS A 404 -25.00 9.67 17.16
CA HIS A 404 -23.84 8.80 17.40
C HIS A 404 -22.76 9.39 18.32
N SER A 405 -22.69 10.71 18.47
CA SER A 405 -21.71 11.38 19.35
C SER A 405 -21.98 11.14 20.84
N THR A 406 -23.23 10.90 21.24
CA THR A 406 -23.60 10.55 22.62
C THR A 406 -23.12 9.15 23.02
N GLN A 407 -23.19 8.17 22.11
CA GLN A 407 -22.79 6.78 22.37
C GLN A 407 -21.27 6.64 22.56
N ASN A 408 -20.45 7.29 21.73
CA ASN A 408 -18.99 7.19 21.81
C ASN A 408 -18.34 7.93 23.00
N ASN A 409 -19.11 8.72 23.75
CA ASN A 409 -18.63 9.36 24.98
C ASN A 409 -18.88 8.52 26.25
N VAL A 410 -19.60 7.39 26.14
CA VAL A 410 -19.64 6.38 27.20
C VAL A 410 -18.31 5.62 27.15
N ARG A 411 -17.49 5.76 28.20
CA ARG A 411 -16.14 5.19 28.27
C ARG A 411 -16.17 3.67 27.97
N PRO A 412 -15.32 3.14 27.07
CA PRO A 412 -14.95 1.74 27.15
C PRO A 412 -14.27 1.55 28.52
N ARG A 413 -14.77 0.65 29.36
CA ARG A 413 -14.04 0.24 30.57
C ARG A 413 -12.70 -0.32 30.10
N HIS A 414 -11.60 0.18 30.66
CA HIS A 414 -10.27 -0.31 30.34
C HIS A 414 -10.16 -1.79 30.73
N PHE A 415 -10.16 -2.68 29.74
CA PHE A 415 -9.55 -3.99 29.92
C PHE A 415 -8.04 -3.76 30.05
N HIS A 416 -7.51 -3.98 31.25
CA HIS A 416 -6.07 -3.95 31.47
C HIS A 416 -5.42 -5.06 30.64
N ARG A 417 -4.38 -4.69 29.88
CA ARG A 417 -3.71 -5.53 28.92
C ARG A 417 -2.39 -6.03 29.49
N ASP A 418 -2.47 -6.81 30.57
CA ASP A 418 -1.31 -7.47 31.18
C ASP A 418 -1.50 -8.98 31.15
N GLY A 419 -1.07 -9.59 30.05
CA GLY A 419 -0.87 -11.02 29.98
C GLY A 419 0.41 -11.41 30.71
N ARG A 420 0.29 -11.84 31.97
CA ARG A 420 1.30 -12.67 32.65
C ARG A 420 0.63 -13.93 33.20
N PRO A 421 1.15 -15.13 32.92
CA PRO A 421 0.69 -16.34 33.58
C PRO A 421 1.27 -16.37 35.00
N HIS A 422 0.45 -16.08 36.01
CA HIS A 422 0.84 -16.40 37.39
C HIS A 422 0.58 -17.90 37.62
N GLY A 423 1.68 -18.65 37.68
CA GLY A 423 1.65 -20.09 37.94
C GLY A 423 1.29 -20.44 39.39
N ASN A 424 0.94 -21.72 39.56
CA ASN A 424 0.63 -22.33 40.85
C ASN A 424 1.71 -22.07 41.92
N ARG A 425 1.31 -21.53 43.07
CA ARG A 425 1.89 -21.92 44.37
C ARG A 425 0.76 -22.12 45.39
N LEU A 426 0.76 -23.31 45.98
CA LEU A 426 -0.17 -23.78 46.99
C LEU A 426 0.30 -23.42 48.40
N PHE A 427 -0.65 -23.39 49.35
CA PHE A 427 -0.47 -23.41 50.82
C PHE A 427 0.25 -22.18 51.45
N ASN A 428 -0.04 -21.76 52.69
CA ASN A 428 -0.74 -22.45 53.78
C ASN A 428 -1.46 -21.49 54.77
N GLN A 429 -2.46 -22.02 55.48
CA GLN A 429 -2.99 -21.61 56.80
C GLN A 429 -3.37 -20.13 57.12
N ARG A 430 -4.64 -19.91 57.49
CA ARG A 430 -5.07 -19.95 58.91
C ARG A 430 -6.60 -20.13 59.07
N ARG A 431 -7.01 -20.71 60.20
CA ARG A 431 -8.37 -21.20 60.53
C ARG A 431 -9.27 -20.14 61.20
N SER A 432 -10.59 -20.39 61.14
CA SER A 432 -11.64 -20.09 62.16
C SER A 432 -11.89 -18.62 62.53
N LYS A 433 -13.12 -18.06 62.48
CA LYS A 433 -14.37 -18.44 63.19
C LYS A 433 -15.54 -17.75 62.45
N SER A 434 -16.64 -18.40 62.03
CA SER A 434 -17.77 -18.93 62.80
C SER A 434 -18.56 -17.91 63.64
N LYS A 435 -19.67 -17.39 63.08
CA LYS A 435 -21.00 -17.08 63.71
C LYS A 435 -21.94 -16.54 62.59
N GLN A 436 -23.10 -17.16 62.37
CA GLN A 436 -24.44 -16.73 62.83
C GLN A 436 -24.81 -15.32 62.31
N LEU A 437 -25.90 -15.11 61.56
CA LEU A 437 -27.09 -15.94 61.24
C LEU A 437 -27.31 -16.04 59.72
#